data_AF-A0A972R6W2-F1
#
_entry.id   AF-A0A972R6W2-F1
#
_cell.length_a   1.000
_cell.length_b   1.000
_cell.length_c   1.000
_cell.angle_alpha   90.00
_cell.angle_beta   90.00
_cell.angle_gamma   90.00
#
_symmetry.space_group_name_H-M   'P 1'
#
loop_
_entity.id
_entity.type
_entity.pdbx_description
1 polymer ?
#
loop_
_entity_poly.entity_id
_entity_poly.type
_entity_poly.pdbx_seq_one_letter_code
_entity_poly.pdbx_strand_id
1 'polypeptide(L)'
;MSIKSAFPTLLITSILVITSTCCTKNNIKPDFPVYSYATTITNPPSHFQVNYIVSSPGDRTANITFDTNSVWAVSKLGDKRVLYSINNGIDNLTISISDTIAFEGGKQYLFTANNFSSISISNFLVNFNKQADDYSSFPKKF
;
A
#
# COMPACT_ATOMS: atom_id res chain seq x y z
N MET A 1 21.40 13.36 -70.95
CA MET A 1 22.09 12.10 -71.33
C MET A 1 23.43 12.10 -70.60
N SER A 2 23.45 11.53 -69.40
CA SER A 2 24.26 10.35 -68.98
C SER A 2 25.75 10.62 -68.78
N ILE A 3 26.50 10.12 -67.78
CA ILE A 3 26.35 9.32 -66.53
C ILE A 3 27.70 9.52 -65.79
N LYS A 4 27.74 9.36 -64.45
CA LYS A 4 28.76 8.70 -63.57
C LYS A 4 28.81 9.44 -62.22
N SER A 5 28.25 8.96 -61.10
CA SER A 5 28.53 7.75 -60.28
C SER A 5 29.96 7.66 -59.73
N ALA A 6 30.10 7.88 -58.41
CA ALA A 6 30.90 7.13 -57.41
C ALA A 6 31.01 7.97 -56.11
N PHE A 7 30.24 7.69 -55.04
CA PHE A 7 30.55 6.83 -53.87
C PHE A 7 31.45 7.49 -52.78
N PRO A 8 31.37 7.07 -51.49
CA PRO A 8 30.78 7.84 -50.41
C PRO A 8 31.81 8.29 -49.36
N THR A 9 31.50 9.30 -48.54
CA THR A 9 32.24 9.52 -47.28
C THR A 9 31.27 9.55 -46.12
N LEU A 10 31.25 8.41 -45.45
CA LEU A 10 30.67 8.16 -44.15
C LEU A 10 31.35 9.11 -43.14
N LEU A 11 30.62 10.06 -42.58
CA LEU A 11 31.06 10.76 -41.36
C LEU A 11 29.95 10.57 -40.32
N ILE A 12 30.13 9.55 -39.50
CA ILE A 12 29.32 9.28 -38.31
C ILE A 12 29.77 10.31 -37.27
N THR A 13 29.02 11.40 -37.11
CA THR A 13 29.18 12.31 -35.98
C THR A 13 28.46 11.69 -34.79
N SER A 14 29.25 11.09 -33.90
CA SER A 14 28.82 10.50 -32.64
C SER A 14 28.11 11.54 -31.78
N ILE A 15 26.81 11.35 -31.57
CA ILE A 15 26.03 12.13 -30.60
C ILE A 15 26.34 11.55 -29.21
N LEU A 16 27.17 12.24 -28.43
CA LEU A 16 27.34 11.95 -27.01
C LEU A 16 26.22 12.65 -26.24
N VAL A 17 25.04 12.03 -26.15
CA VAL A 17 24.01 12.47 -25.20
C VAL A 17 24.42 11.97 -23.82
N ILE A 18 25.00 12.84 -23.00
CA ILE A 18 25.14 12.59 -21.57
C ILE A 18 23.74 12.79 -20.97
N THR A 19 22.90 11.75 -21.00
CA THR A 19 21.74 11.70 -20.11
C THR A 19 22.26 11.32 -18.73
N SER A 20 22.81 12.30 -18.00
CA SER A 20 22.82 12.21 -16.54
C SER A 20 21.39 12.42 -16.09
N THR A 21 20.54 11.39 -16.23
CA THR A 21 19.37 11.25 -15.37
C THR A 21 19.95 11.08 -13.97
N CYS A 22 20.15 12.22 -13.32
CA CYS A 22 20.48 12.29 -11.91
C CYS A 22 19.37 11.50 -11.22
N CYS A 23 19.71 10.30 -10.76
CA CYS A 23 18.89 9.49 -9.88
C CYS A 23 18.77 10.24 -8.55
N THR A 24 18.00 11.32 -8.52
CA THR A 24 17.41 11.79 -7.29
C THR A 24 16.34 10.78 -6.94
N LYS A 25 16.73 9.78 -6.13
CA LYS A 25 15.77 9.13 -5.23
C LYS A 25 15.19 10.25 -4.38
N ASN A 26 14.12 10.88 -4.86
CA ASN A 26 13.35 11.78 -4.04
C ASN A 26 12.78 10.91 -2.93
N ASN A 27 13.42 10.93 -1.75
CA ASN A 27 12.85 10.42 -0.52
C ASN A 27 11.70 11.34 -0.12
N ILE A 28 10.68 11.47 -0.98
CA ILE A 28 9.44 12.18 -0.67
C ILE A 28 8.77 11.34 0.39
N LYS A 29 8.89 11.77 1.65
CA LYS A 29 8.07 11.23 2.72
C LYS A 29 6.62 11.41 2.31
N PRO A 30 5.74 10.40 2.49
CA PRO A 30 4.34 10.58 2.18
C PRO A 30 3.74 11.74 2.99
N ASP A 31 2.82 12.49 2.39
CA ASP A 31 2.08 13.59 3.04
C ASP A 31 1.04 13.11 4.07
N PHE A 32 1.07 11.82 4.41
CA PHE A 32 0.17 11.17 5.33
C PHE A 32 0.95 10.32 6.34
N PRO A 33 0.38 10.05 7.53
CA PRO A 33 1.06 9.24 8.52
C PRO A 33 1.16 7.78 8.09
N VAL A 34 2.32 7.19 8.38
CA VAL A 34 2.56 5.75 8.30
C VAL A 34 2.83 5.26 9.72
N TYR A 35 1.87 4.52 10.28
CA TYR A 35 1.97 3.96 11.62
C TYR A 35 2.70 2.62 11.62
N SER A 36 3.29 2.26 12.76
CA SER A 36 3.75 0.90 13.01
C SER A 36 2.57 0.03 13.45
N TYR A 37 2.54 -1.23 13.04
CA TYR A 37 1.54 -2.18 13.56
C TYR A 37 1.60 -2.32 15.09
N ALA A 38 2.76 -2.10 15.71
CA ALA A 38 2.95 -2.28 17.15
C ALA A 38 2.36 -1.13 17.99
N THR A 39 1.96 -0.01 17.37
CA THR A 39 1.33 1.11 18.07
C THR A 39 -0.19 0.98 18.05
N THR A 40 -0.85 1.24 19.17
CA THR A 40 -2.31 1.43 19.17
C THR A 40 -2.66 2.72 18.43
N ILE A 41 -3.52 2.61 17.42
CA ILE A 41 -3.94 3.72 16.57
C ILE A 41 -5.36 4.09 16.97
N THR A 42 -5.54 5.28 17.52
CA THR A 42 -6.85 5.80 17.92
C THR A 42 -7.17 7.02 17.09
N ASN A 43 -8.37 7.04 16.49
CA ASN A 43 -8.91 8.13 15.71
C ASN A 43 -7.95 8.60 14.59
N PRO A 44 -7.53 7.70 13.69
CA PRO A 44 -6.61 8.05 12.62
C PRO A 44 -7.21 9.09 11.65
N PRO A 45 -6.37 9.84 10.91
CA PRO A 45 -6.85 10.75 9.87
C PRO A 45 -7.51 9.99 8.71
N SER A 46 -8.19 10.72 7.81
CA SER A 46 -8.92 10.14 6.68
C SER A 46 -8.05 9.36 5.69
N HIS A 47 -6.74 9.56 5.69
CA HIS A 47 -5.79 8.80 4.91
C HIS A 47 -4.57 8.46 5.77
N PHE A 48 -4.25 7.19 5.88
CA PHE A 48 -3.04 6.73 6.57
C PHE A 48 -2.61 5.34 6.07
N GLN A 49 -1.41 4.94 6.47
CA GLN A 49 -0.92 3.59 6.26
C GLN A 49 -0.49 2.93 7.56
N VAL A 50 -0.49 1.61 7.56
CA VAL A 50 0.10 0.79 8.62
C VAL A 50 1.20 -0.06 8.00
N ASN A 51 2.39 0.03 8.57
CA ASN A 51 3.54 -0.78 8.20
C ASN A 51 3.65 -2.00 9.14
N TYR A 52 3.62 -3.19 8.55
CA TYR A 52 3.84 -4.46 9.21
C TYR A 52 5.22 -4.99 8.86
N ILE A 53 6.04 -5.27 9.89
CA ILE A 53 7.36 -5.90 9.71
C ILE A 53 7.15 -7.42 9.75
N VAL A 54 7.04 -8.01 8.57
CA VAL A 54 6.69 -9.44 8.37
C VAL A 54 7.89 -10.28 7.90
N SER A 55 9.09 -9.90 8.34
CA SER A 55 10.36 -10.52 7.93
C SER A 55 10.56 -11.95 8.44
N SER A 56 9.68 -12.41 9.32
CA SER A 56 9.66 -13.77 9.84
C SER A 56 8.22 -14.29 9.91
N PRO A 57 8.04 -15.63 9.95
CA PRO A 57 6.72 -16.22 10.05
C PRO A 57 5.91 -15.75 11.25
N GLY A 58 4.59 -15.77 11.09
CA GLY A 58 3.61 -15.50 12.13
C GLY A 58 2.87 -14.17 11.99
N ASP A 59 2.12 -13.84 13.03
CA ASP A 59 1.17 -12.72 13.04
C ASP A 59 1.82 -11.41 13.46
N ARG A 60 1.39 -10.34 12.79
CA ARG A 60 1.66 -8.95 13.14
C ARG A 60 0.33 -8.23 13.16
N THR A 61 -0.11 -7.80 14.34
CA THR A 61 -1.46 -7.26 14.53
C THR A 61 -1.39 -5.80 14.93
N ALA A 62 -2.14 -4.95 14.22
CA ALA A 62 -2.38 -3.56 14.58
C ALA A 62 -3.75 -3.40 15.25
N ASN A 63 -3.78 -2.61 16.30
CA ASN A 63 -5.01 -2.29 17.04
C ASN A 63 -5.48 -0.90 16.63
N ILE A 64 -6.65 -0.82 15.98
CA ILE A 64 -7.18 0.45 15.47
C ILE A 64 -8.58 0.70 16.02
N THR A 65 -8.81 1.89 16.53
CA THR A 65 -10.14 2.38 16.94
C THR A 65 -10.48 3.61 16.12
N PHE A 66 -11.64 3.59 15.45
CA PHE A 66 -12.16 4.74 14.70
C PHE A 66 -13.09 5.57 15.61
N ASP A 67 -13.08 6.88 15.43
CA ASP A 67 -13.86 7.80 16.27
C ASP A 67 -15.37 7.65 16.04
N THR A 68 -15.75 7.57 14.76
CA THR A 68 -17.13 7.56 14.32
C THR A 68 -17.38 6.38 13.37
N ASN A 69 -18.65 5.97 13.31
CA ASN A 69 -19.16 5.10 12.25
C ASN A 69 -18.69 5.62 10.88
N SER A 70 -18.00 4.80 10.10
CA SER A 70 -17.39 5.25 8.85
C SER A 70 -17.07 4.11 7.89
N VAL A 71 -17.04 4.43 6.60
CA VAL A 71 -16.66 3.50 5.53
C VAL A 71 -15.19 3.73 5.14
N TRP A 72 -14.44 2.65 4.96
CA TRP A 72 -13.01 2.70 4.65
C TRP A 72 -12.66 1.74 3.53
N ALA A 73 -11.90 2.22 2.54
CA ALA A 73 -11.19 1.38 1.60
C ALA A 73 -9.85 0.96 2.23
N VAL A 74 -9.66 -0.35 2.36
CA VAL A 74 -8.49 -0.99 2.93
C VAL A 74 -7.78 -1.76 1.82
N SER A 75 -6.52 -1.40 1.54
CA SER A 75 -5.77 -1.94 0.39
C SER A 75 -4.36 -2.35 0.77
N LYS A 76 -3.97 -3.57 0.39
CA LYS A 76 -2.61 -4.09 0.54
C LYS A 76 -1.72 -3.46 -0.53
N LEU A 77 -0.59 -2.87 -0.12
CA LEU A 77 0.43 -2.30 -1.01
C LEU A 77 1.70 -3.16 -1.10
N GLY A 78 1.72 -4.32 -0.42
CA GLY A 78 2.88 -5.20 -0.33
C GLY A 78 2.69 -6.55 -1.02
N ASP A 79 3.50 -7.51 -0.57
CA ASP A 79 3.54 -8.85 -1.11
C ASP A 79 2.19 -9.59 -0.98
N LYS A 80 1.75 -10.24 -2.07
CA LYS A 80 0.48 -10.95 -2.12
C LYS A 80 0.44 -12.19 -1.22
N ARG A 81 1.60 -12.73 -0.86
CA ARG A 81 1.77 -13.90 0.00
C ARG A 81 1.50 -13.60 1.48
N VAL A 82 1.35 -12.33 1.86
CA VAL A 82 0.90 -11.98 3.21
C VAL A 82 -0.62 -12.13 3.26
N LEU A 83 -1.11 -13.01 4.14
CA LEU A 83 -2.53 -13.06 4.48
C LEU A 83 -2.86 -11.85 5.34
N TYR A 84 -3.94 -11.16 5.00
CA TYR A 84 -4.37 -10.00 5.76
C TYR A 84 -5.82 -10.19 6.17
N SER A 85 -6.09 -10.04 7.47
CA SER A 85 -7.43 -10.19 8.03
C SER A 85 -7.73 -9.09 9.03
N ILE A 86 -9.02 -8.90 9.27
CA ILE A 86 -9.58 -7.98 10.24
C ILE A 86 -10.41 -8.81 11.20
N ASN A 87 -10.30 -8.55 12.49
CA ASN A 87 -11.08 -9.18 13.54
C ASN A 87 -11.70 -8.10 14.45
N ASN A 88 -12.96 -8.27 14.82
CA ASN A 88 -13.72 -7.32 15.65
C ASN A 88 -14.03 -7.88 17.07
N GLY A 89 -13.40 -8.98 17.46
CA GLY A 89 -13.66 -9.78 18.66
C GLY A 89 -14.63 -10.96 18.44
N ILE A 90 -15.44 -10.94 17.38
CA ILE A 90 -16.50 -11.91 17.10
C ILE A 90 -16.27 -12.55 15.72
N ASP A 91 -16.18 -11.71 14.70
CA ASP A 91 -16.05 -12.08 13.29
C ASP A 91 -14.62 -11.86 12.77
N ASN A 92 -14.31 -12.56 11.68
CA ASN A 92 -13.07 -12.42 10.94
C ASN A 92 -13.38 -12.17 9.46
N LEU A 93 -12.71 -11.19 8.86
CA LEU A 93 -12.78 -10.90 7.43
C LEU A 93 -11.38 -10.90 6.82
N THR A 94 -11.17 -11.72 5.82
CA THR A 94 -9.92 -11.75 5.05
C THR A 94 -9.98 -10.78 3.88
N ILE A 95 -8.92 -9.98 3.72
CA ILE A 95 -8.74 -9.02 2.63
C ILE A 95 -7.71 -9.58 1.64
N SER A 96 -8.17 -9.92 0.44
CA SER A 96 -7.30 -10.52 -0.59
C SER A 96 -6.31 -9.51 -1.18
N ILE A 97 -6.80 -8.38 -1.68
CA ILE A 97 -6.00 -7.26 -2.23
C ILE A 97 -6.51 -5.95 -1.67
N SER A 98 -7.80 -5.67 -1.85
CA SER A 98 -8.47 -4.48 -1.34
C SER A 98 -9.92 -4.79 -1.05
N ASP A 99 -10.52 -4.01 -0.16
CA ASP A 99 -11.92 -4.10 0.19
C ASP A 99 -12.43 -2.76 0.73
N THR A 100 -13.74 -2.53 0.64
CA THR A 100 -14.38 -1.35 1.23
C THR A 100 -15.38 -1.81 2.28
N ILE A 101 -15.18 -1.36 3.52
CA ILE A 101 -15.84 -1.91 4.70
C ILE A 101 -16.29 -0.77 5.60
N ALA A 102 -17.50 -0.89 6.15
CA ALA A 102 -18.02 -0.01 7.17
C ALA A 102 -17.61 -0.50 8.57
N PHE A 103 -17.00 0.39 9.36
CA PHE A 103 -16.60 0.16 10.75
C PHE A 103 -17.42 1.03 11.70
N GLU A 104 -17.82 0.44 12.83
CA GLU A 104 -18.46 1.13 13.94
C GLU A 104 -17.43 1.97 14.72
N GLY A 105 -17.81 3.19 15.10
CA GLY A 105 -17.01 4.07 15.92
C GLY A 105 -16.89 3.57 17.36
N GLY A 106 -15.79 3.89 18.03
CA GLY A 106 -15.54 3.50 19.42
C GLY A 106 -15.17 2.03 19.61
N LYS A 107 -15.23 1.19 18.57
CA LYS A 107 -14.83 -0.23 18.62
C LYS A 107 -13.37 -0.39 18.22
N GLN A 108 -12.66 -1.28 18.91
CA GLN A 108 -11.31 -1.70 18.52
C GLN A 108 -11.38 -2.86 17.53
N TYR A 109 -10.61 -2.74 16.46
CA TYR A 109 -10.43 -3.75 15.42
C TYR A 109 -8.97 -4.19 15.38
N LEU A 110 -8.78 -5.49 15.20
CA LEU A 110 -7.47 -6.13 15.08
C LEU A 110 -7.20 -6.39 13.59
N PHE A 111 -6.20 -5.71 13.05
CA PHE A 111 -5.77 -5.87 11.67
C PHE A 111 -4.49 -6.70 11.64
N THR A 112 -4.58 -7.94 11.14
CA THR A 112 -3.48 -8.90 11.24
C THR A 112 -2.89 -9.19 9.87
N ALA A 113 -1.59 -8.94 9.73
CA ALA A 113 -0.76 -9.42 8.65
C ALA A 113 -0.03 -10.70 9.09
N ASN A 114 -0.30 -11.82 8.41
CA ASN A 114 0.34 -13.10 8.65
C ASN A 114 1.28 -13.45 7.49
N ASN A 115 2.56 -13.66 7.82
CA ASN A 115 3.49 -14.31 6.90
C ASN A 115 3.49 -15.81 7.21
N PHE A 116 2.83 -16.60 6.35
CA PHE A 116 2.85 -18.06 6.45
C PHE A 116 4.03 -18.69 5.69
N SER A 117 4.83 -17.89 4.97
CA SER A 117 5.97 -18.38 4.22
C SER A 117 7.25 -18.36 5.07
N SER A 118 8.19 -19.24 4.78
CA SER A 118 9.55 -19.19 5.34
C SER A 118 10.42 -18.08 4.71
N ILE A 119 9.85 -17.29 3.78
CA ILE A 119 10.56 -16.24 3.06
C ILE A 119 10.42 -14.92 3.83
N SER A 120 11.55 -14.24 4.02
CA SER A 120 11.58 -12.90 4.61
C SER A 120 10.92 -11.90 3.66
N ILE A 121 9.75 -11.42 4.04
CA ILE A 121 9.06 -10.29 3.41
C ILE A 121 9.31 -9.08 4.32
N SER A 122 9.90 -7.99 3.81
CA SER A 122 10.32 -6.88 4.69
C SER A 122 9.14 -6.08 5.25
N ASN A 123 8.81 -4.97 4.61
CA ASN A 123 7.70 -4.10 4.98
C ASN A 123 6.46 -4.50 4.17
N PHE A 124 5.37 -4.78 4.86
CA PHE A 124 4.06 -4.96 4.27
C PHE A 124 3.20 -3.76 4.66
N LEU A 125 2.91 -2.90 3.68
CA LEU A 125 2.10 -1.71 3.89
C LEU A 125 0.63 -2.00 3.58
N VAL A 126 -0.26 -1.51 4.44
CA VAL A 126 -1.69 -1.47 4.18
C VAL A 126 -2.16 -0.03 4.24
N ASN A 127 -2.90 0.35 3.22
CA ASN A 127 -3.44 1.69 3.04
C ASN A 127 -4.89 1.75 3.47
N PHE A 128 -5.24 2.81 4.18
CA PHE A 128 -6.57 3.09 4.70
C PHE A 128 -7.04 4.45 4.18
N ASN A 129 -8.14 4.45 3.45
CA ASN A 129 -8.78 5.66 2.94
C ASN A 129 -10.22 5.73 3.41
N LYS A 130 -10.58 6.74 4.20
CA LYS A 130 -11.96 7.01 4.58
C LYS A 130 -12.74 7.38 3.34
N GLN A 131 -13.88 6.74 3.14
CA GLN A 131 -14.80 7.01 2.05
C GLN A 131 -15.87 8.02 2.48
N ALA A 132 -16.49 8.67 1.49
CA ALA A 132 -17.61 9.58 1.72
C ALA A 132 -18.96 8.85 1.88
N ASP A 133 -18.99 7.53 1.66
CA ASP A 133 -20.19 6.72 1.79
C ASP A 133 -20.76 6.76 3.22
N ASP A 134 -22.08 6.77 3.30
CA ASP A 134 -22.79 6.74 4.57
C ASP A 134 -22.75 5.33 5.19
N TYR A 135 -22.37 5.27 6.47
CA TYR A 135 -22.26 4.03 7.21
C TYR A 135 -23.60 3.27 7.29
N SER A 136 -24.71 4.00 7.51
CA SER A 136 -26.01 3.38 7.80
C SER A 136 -26.54 2.60 6.59
N SER A 137 -26.36 3.17 5.40
CA SER A 137 -26.77 2.58 4.12
C SER A 137 -25.73 1.64 3.49
N PHE A 138 -24.48 1.65 3.95
CA PHE A 138 -23.45 0.77 3.40
C PHE A 138 -23.73 -0.71 3.73
N PRO A 139 -23.73 -1.62 2.73
CA PRO A 139 -24.19 -3.00 2.92
C PRO A 139 -23.19 -3.86 3.68
N LYS A 140 -21.89 -3.62 3.53
CA LYS A 140 -20.83 -4.44 4.12
C LYS A 140 -20.27 -3.81 5.40
N LYS A 141 -20.83 -4.23 6.54
CA LYS A 141 -20.43 -3.79 7.88
C LYS A 141 -19.58 -4.86 8.57
N PHE A 142 -18.64 -4.42 9.38
CA PHE A 142 -17.73 -5.28 10.15
C PHE A 142 -17.73 -4.93 11.63
#